data_AF-W7QB47-F1
#
_entry.id   AF-W7QB47-F1
#
_cell.length_a   1.000
_cell.length_b   1.000
_cell.length_c   1.000
_cell.angle_alpha   90.00
_cell.angle_beta   90.00
_cell.angle_gamma   90.00
#
_symmetry.space_group_name_H-M   'P 1'
#
loop_
_entity.id
_entity.type
_entity.pdbx_description
1 polymer ?
#
loop_
_entity_poly.entity_id
_entity_poly.type
_entity_poly.pdbx_seq_one_letter_code
_entity_poly.pdbx_strand_id
1 'polypeptide(L)'
;MTEGLTKAAARNIFYGGSLFFFLLFAALTAHSHFYIVNTSTQPMSDSVRMGKHVWEEHNCINCHTILGEGSYFAPEVGNVWTRFGGRDNPEGARMALEAG
;
A
#
# COMPACT_ATOMS: atom_id res chain seq x y z
N MET A 1 9.82 50.89 -4.29
CA MET A 1 9.73 49.53 -4.86
C MET A 1 9.20 48.66 -3.74
N THR A 2 8.08 47.96 -3.94
CA THR A 2 7.56 47.04 -2.91
C THR A 2 8.65 46.07 -2.49
N GLU A 3 9.01 46.06 -1.20
CA GLU A 3 9.89 45.08 -0.55
C GLU A 3 9.23 43.70 -0.55
N GLY A 4 8.95 43.18 -1.75
CA GLY A 4 8.33 41.88 -1.96
C GLY A 4 9.35 40.81 -2.35
N LEU A 5 8.95 39.55 -2.20
CA LEU A 5 9.72 38.39 -2.66
C LEU A 5 10.08 38.56 -4.16
N THR A 6 11.38 38.65 -4.46
CA THR A 6 11.83 38.80 -5.84
C THR A 6 11.62 37.50 -6.64
N LYS A 7 11.44 37.60 -7.96
CA LYS A 7 11.34 36.42 -8.85
C LYS A 7 12.54 35.47 -8.71
N ALA A 8 13.74 36.04 -8.53
CA ALA A 8 14.96 35.25 -8.32
C ALA A 8 14.93 34.50 -6.99
N ALA A 9 14.51 35.16 -5.91
CA ALA A 9 14.33 34.52 -4.61
C ALA A 9 13.29 33.39 -4.67
N ALA A 10 12.13 33.64 -5.27
CA ALA A 10 11.09 32.62 -5.46
C ALA A 10 11.58 31.40 -6.26
N ARG A 11 12.33 31.62 -7.34
CA ARG A 11 12.94 30.54 -8.15
C ARG A 11 13.94 29.71 -7.34
N ASN A 12 14.77 30.36 -6.54
CA ASN A 12 15.77 29.66 -5.74
C ASN A 12 15.11 28.85 -4.62
N ILE A 13 14.05 29.37 -3.98
CA ILE A 13 13.23 28.64 -3.01
C ILE A 13 12.60 27.41 -3.68
N PHE A 14 12.02 27.57 -4.87
CA PHE A 14 11.41 26.47 -5.60
C PHE A 14 12.43 25.35 -5.91
N TYR A 15 13.55 25.66 -6.56
CA TYR A 15 14.53 24.65 -6.91
C TYR A 15 15.26 24.07 -5.70
N GLY A 16 15.66 24.91 -4.75
CA GLY A 16 16.34 24.47 -3.54
C GLY A 16 15.43 23.62 -2.65
N GLY A 17 14.19 24.07 -2.42
CA GLY A 17 13.19 23.33 -1.66
C GLY A 17 12.81 22.02 -2.34
N SER A 18 12.56 22.03 -3.66
CA SER A 18 12.25 20.81 -4.41
C SER A 18 13.38 19.79 -4.33
N LEU A 19 14.64 20.21 -4.54
CA LEU A 19 15.79 19.31 -4.42
C LEU A 19 15.95 18.77 -3.00
N PHE A 20 15.80 19.64 -1.99
CA PHE A 20 15.88 19.23 -0.59
C PHE A 20 14.81 18.19 -0.23
N PHE A 21 13.54 18.47 -0.51
CA PHE A 21 12.45 17.56 -0.18
C PHE A 21 12.47 16.29 -1.03
N PHE A 22 12.95 16.36 -2.27
CA PHE A 22 13.18 15.17 -3.08
C PHE A 22 14.23 14.24 -2.45
N LEU A 23 15.38 14.78 -2.04
CA LEU A 23 16.42 13.99 -1.37
C LEU A 23 15.93 13.43 -0.03
N LEU A 24 15.19 14.22 0.75
CA LEU A 24 14.59 13.76 2.00
C LEU A 24 13.59 12.63 1.76
N PHE A 25 12.71 12.77 0.75
CA PHE A 25 11.75 11.73 0.39
C PHE A 25 12.45 10.45 -0.06
N ALA A 26 13.52 10.54 -0.85
CA ALA A 26 14.31 9.39 -1.26
C ALA A 26 14.95 8.67 -0.06
N ALA A 27 15.50 9.42 0.89
CA ALA A 27 16.07 8.87 2.12
C ALA A 27 14.99 8.18 2.98
N LEU A 28 13.82 8.80 3.17
CA LEU A 28 12.70 8.22 3.90
C LEU A 28 12.13 6.98 3.19
N THR A 29 12.10 6.97 1.86
CA THR A 29 11.69 5.81 1.05
C THR A 29 12.65 4.65 1.25
N ALA A 30 13.96 4.88 1.18
CA ALA A 30 14.96 3.84 1.43
C ALA A 30 14.85 3.29 2.85
N HIS A 31 14.73 4.16 3.85
CA HIS A 31 14.52 3.76 5.24
C HIS A 31 13.25 2.91 5.41
N SER A 32 12.13 3.33 4.81
CA SER A 32 10.86 2.61 4.87
C SER A 32 10.96 1.25 4.18
N HIS A 33 11.62 1.16 3.02
CA HIS A 33 11.86 -0.09 2.32
C HIS A 33 12.64 -1.08 3.19
N PHE A 34 13.75 -0.63 3.80
CA PHE A 34 14.53 -1.49 4.69
C PHE A 34 13.76 -1.95 5.92
N TYR A 35 12.91 -1.09 6.49
CA TYR A 35 12.04 -1.47 7.60
C TYR A 35 11.01 -2.53 7.19
N ILE A 36 10.39 -2.39 6.02
CA ILE A 36 9.40 -3.35 5.51
C ILE A 36 10.04 -4.72 5.31
N VAL A 37 11.18 -4.78 4.62
CA VAL A 37 11.80 -6.07 4.24
C VAL A 37 12.52 -6.78 5.39
N ASN A 38 13.03 -6.04 6.39
CA ASN A 38 13.83 -6.60 7.48
C ASN A 38 13.09 -6.67 8.83
N THR A 39 11.96 -5.97 9.00
CA THR A 39 11.30 -5.86 10.31
C THR A 39 9.79 -6.09 10.24
N SER A 40 9.08 -5.43 9.33
CA SER A 40 7.61 -5.44 9.35
C SER A 40 6.96 -6.64 8.65
N THR A 41 7.69 -7.35 7.78
CA THR A 41 7.14 -8.41 6.94
C THR A 41 7.63 -9.77 7.38
N GLN A 42 6.70 -10.69 7.64
CA GLN A 42 7.03 -12.09 7.90
C GLN A 42 7.46 -12.79 6.60
N PRO A 43 8.28 -13.86 6.65
CA PRO A 43 8.66 -14.61 5.46
C PRO A 43 7.43 -15.03 4.63
N MET A 44 7.38 -14.57 3.39
CA MET A 44 6.23 -14.78 2.51
C MET A 44 6.38 -16.09 1.74
N SER A 45 5.46 -17.04 1.97
CA SER A 45 5.44 -18.33 1.28
C SER A 45 5.16 -18.18 -0.22
N ASP A 46 5.55 -19.18 -1.00
CA ASP A 46 5.27 -19.22 -2.44
C ASP A 46 3.76 -19.20 -2.74
N SER A 47 2.94 -19.82 -1.89
CA SER A 47 1.49 -19.80 -2.02
C SER A 47 0.91 -18.38 -1.92
N VAL A 48 1.45 -17.52 -1.04
CA VAL A 48 1.02 -16.12 -0.93
C VAL A 48 1.43 -15.32 -2.17
N ARG A 49 2.65 -15.55 -2.68
CA ARG A 49 3.13 -14.91 -3.92
C ARG A 49 2.26 -15.29 -5.12
N MET A 50 1.91 -16.57 -5.24
CA MET A 50 0.98 -17.04 -6.28
C MET A 50 -0.43 -16.47 -6.10
N GLY A 51 -0.95 -16.40 -4.87
CA GLY A 51 -2.24 -15.77 -4.58
C GLY A 51 -2.28 -14.30 -4.99
N LYS A 52 -1.18 -13.56 -4.80
CA LYS A 52 -1.05 -12.18 -5.30
C LYS A 52 -1.13 -12.12 -6.83
N HIS A 53 -0.49 -13.05 -7.54
CA HIS A 53 -0.59 -13.09 -9.01
C HIS A 53 -2.02 -13.36 -9.47
N VAL A 54 -2.75 -14.27 -8.82
CA VAL A 54 -4.17 -14.50 -9.11
C VAL A 54 -5.01 -13.24 -8.88
N TRP A 55 -4.78 -12.52 -7.77
CA TRP A 55 -5.44 -11.25 -7.47
C TRP A 55 -5.23 -10.19 -8.57
N GLU A 56 -4.01 -10.10 -9.09
CA GLU A 56 -3.65 -9.16 -10.15
C GLU A 56 -4.21 -9.58 -11.52
N GLU A 57 -4.08 -10.86 -11.88
CA GLU A 57 -4.55 -11.40 -13.16
C GLU A 57 -6.08 -11.23 -13.34
N HIS A 58 -6.83 -11.40 -12.26
CA HIS A 58 -8.29 -11.29 -12.28
C HIS A 58 -8.81 -9.89 -11.93
N ASN A 59 -7.91 -8.89 -11.84
CA ASN A 59 -8.25 -7.50 -11.55
C ASN A 59 -9.18 -7.33 -10.33
N CYS A 60 -8.99 -8.13 -9.28
CA CYS A 60 -9.90 -8.13 -8.13
C CYS A 60 -10.00 -6.73 -7.48
N ILE A 61 -8.91 -5.97 -7.52
CA ILE A 61 -8.81 -4.59 -7.03
C ILE A 61 -9.71 -3.58 -7.76
N ASN A 62 -10.18 -3.90 -8.98
CA ASN A 62 -11.11 -3.02 -9.71
C ASN A 62 -12.56 -3.11 -9.20
N CYS A 63 -12.86 -4.09 -8.34
CA CYS A 63 -14.14 -4.17 -7.63
C CYS A 63 -13.97 -3.99 -6.12
N HIS A 64 -12.95 -4.60 -5.53
CA HIS A 64 -12.72 -4.64 -4.09
C HIS A 64 -11.64 -3.65 -3.65
N THR A 65 -11.63 -3.33 -2.35
CA THR A 65 -10.46 -2.77 -1.68
C THR A 65 -9.67 -3.85 -0.93
N ILE A 66 -8.35 -3.67 -0.84
CA ILE A 66 -7.47 -4.38 0.09
C ILE A 66 -6.67 -3.36 0.88
N LEU A 67 -6.74 -3.42 2.22
CA LEU A 67 -6.19 -2.39 3.10
C LEU A 67 -6.73 -0.99 2.80
N GLY A 68 -7.97 -0.90 2.29
CA GLY A 68 -8.63 0.37 1.96
C GLY A 68 -8.27 0.95 0.58
N GLU A 69 -7.37 0.33 -0.17
CA GLU A 69 -6.98 0.74 -1.52
C GLU A 69 -7.64 -0.16 -2.57
N GLY A 70 -8.21 0.44 -3.61
CA GLY A 70 -8.88 -0.27 -4.71
C GLY A 70 -10.15 0.46 -5.17
N SER A 71 -11.15 -0.32 -5.57
CA SER A 71 -12.47 0.19 -5.99
C SER A 71 -13.53 -0.07 -4.92
N TYR A 72 -14.67 0.61 -5.05
CA TYR A 72 -15.71 0.65 -4.01
C TYR A 72 -16.99 -0.09 -4.42
N PHE A 73 -16.91 -0.97 -5.42
CA PHE A 73 -18.07 -1.72 -5.90
C PHE A 73 -18.40 -2.91 -4.99
N ALA A 74 -17.37 -3.56 -4.44
CA ALA A 74 -17.49 -4.75 -3.62
C ALA A 74 -16.74 -4.59 -2.28
N PRO A 75 -17.03 -5.43 -1.26
CA PRO A 75 -16.50 -5.23 0.09
C PRO A 75 -14.97 -5.34 0.20
N GLU A 76 -14.39 -4.68 1.20
CA GLU A 76 -12.99 -4.85 1.63
C GLU A 76 -12.66 -6.33 1.92
N VAL A 77 -11.50 -6.79 1.42
CA VAL A 77 -11.05 -8.18 1.57
C VAL A 77 -9.85 -8.38 2.50
N GLY A 78 -9.13 -7.34 2.91
CA GLY A 78 -7.97 -7.44 3.79
C GLY A 78 -8.26 -8.04 5.18
N ASN A 79 -9.51 -7.97 5.63
CA ASN A 79 -9.97 -8.62 6.86
C ASN A 79 -10.98 -9.77 6.63
N VAL A 80 -11.18 -10.23 5.38
CA VAL A 80 -12.20 -11.25 5.06
C VAL A 80 -11.98 -12.55 5.83
N TRP A 81 -10.72 -12.97 5.98
CA TRP A 81 -10.36 -14.16 6.75
C TRP A 81 -10.88 -14.09 8.19
N THR A 82 -10.75 -12.91 8.83
CA THR A 82 -11.24 -12.72 10.19
C THR A 82 -12.77 -12.63 10.23
N ARG A 83 -13.38 -11.96 9.24
CA ARG A 83 -14.85 -11.83 9.13
C ARG A 83 -15.55 -13.18 9.00
N PHE A 84 -14.92 -14.15 8.34
CA PHE A 84 -15.43 -15.51 8.17
C PHE A 84 -15.01 -16.47 9.31
N GLY A 85 -14.46 -15.95 10.42
CA GLY A 85 -14.13 -16.75 11.60
C GLY A 85 -12.81 -17.52 11.49
N GLY A 86 -11.95 -17.22 10.52
CA GLY A 86 -10.73 -17.98 10.25
C GLY A 86 -9.66 -17.93 11.34
N ARG A 87 -9.81 -17.09 12.37
CA ARG A 87 -8.96 -17.15 13.58
C ARG A 87 -9.38 -18.26 14.53
N ASP A 88 -10.67 -18.56 14.61
CA ASP A 88 -11.25 -19.52 15.55
C ASP A 88 -11.56 -20.86 14.88
N ASN A 89 -12.04 -20.85 13.62
CA ASN A 89 -12.34 -22.02 12.81
C ASN A 89 -11.83 -21.84 11.36
N PRO A 90 -10.54 -22.12 11.09
CA PRO A 90 -9.95 -22.00 9.76
C PRO A 90 -10.63 -22.86 8.68
N GLU A 91 -11.05 -24.08 9.02
CA GLU A 91 -11.69 -24.99 8.06
C GLU A 91 -13.07 -24.49 7.64
N GLY A 92 -13.89 -24.09 8.62
CA GLY A 92 -15.20 -23.49 8.36
C GLY A 92 -15.10 -22.21 7.54
N ALA A 93 -14.09 -21.37 7.82
CA ALA A 93 -13.83 -20.15 7.05
C ALA A 93 -13.49 -20.46 5.59
N ARG A 94 -12.66 -21.48 5.32
CA ARG A 94 -12.35 -21.92 3.95
C ARG A 94 -13.58 -22.43 3.22
N MET A 95 -14.34 -23.33 3.83
CA MET A 95 -15.57 -23.86 3.24
C MET A 95 -16.57 -22.75 2.89
N ALA A 96 -16.72 -21.76 3.76
CA ALA A 96 -17.61 -20.63 3.54
C ALA A 96 -17.13 -19.70 2.42
N LEU A 97 -15.82 -19.58 2.19
CA LEU A 97 -15.24 -18.79 1.10
C LEU A 97 -15.25 -19.54 -0.23
N GLU A 98 -15.14 -20.88 -0.22
CA GLU A 98 -15.22 -21.72 -1.43
C GLU A 98 -16.66 -21.85 -1.97
N ALA A 99 -17.66 -21.66 -1.11
CA ALA A 99 -19.07 -21.77 -1.46
C ALA A 99 -19.67 -20.50 -2.13
N GLY A 100 -18.93 -19.38 -2.14
CA GLY A 100 -19.37 -18.12 -2.75
C GLY A 100 -18.76 -17.89 -4.13
#